data_AF-A0A1L7WXV7-F1
#
_entry.id   AF-A0A1L7WXV7-F1
#
_cell.length_a   1.000
_cell.length_b   1.000
_cell.length_c   1.000
_cell.angle_alpha   90.00
_cell.angle_beta   90.00
_cell.angle_gamma   90.00
#
_symmetry.space_group_name_H-M   'P 1'
#
loop_
_entity.id
_entity.type
_entity.pdbx_description
1 polymer ?
#
loop_
_entity_poly.entity_id
_entity_poly.type
_entity_poly.pdbx_seq_one_letter_code
_entity_poly.pdbx_strand_id
1 'polypeptide(L)'
;MTNQPPTLASLTTSLTTQNLPAPHQSFLRTILTPASQTKLLAVLTATAKHRLLASDITSADILALSTASLPPTLNNVRIVNTSIQNDTFVQILDILDLGRSKWDQIEALESERKGETTKGREVIRVLPQVENAEHDRGSTAATQVQAPTRTPHPTQSISRGPHKLLLQDFKGNKIWAFELKPVPKIGIGGGTGGGGGISIGCKIWLKKGCKVARGMVMLEPGSCMILGGKIEGLDKSWREGREQRLREEVERERADGARGGAE
;
A
#
# COMPACT_ATOMS: atom_id res chain seq x y z
N MET A 1 -10.01 -20.29 36.74
CA MET A 1 -9.89 -18.97 36.11
C MET A 1 -11.24 -18.65 35.50
N THR A 2 -12.00 -17.75 36.10
CA THR A 2 -13.34 -17.39 35.62
C THR A 2 -13.21 -16.60 34.31
N ASN A 3 -13.77 -17.12 33.22
CA ASN A 3 -13.81 -16.41 31.94
C ASN A 3 -14.78 -15.23 32.11
N GLN A 4 -14.25 -14.07 32.50
CA GLN A 4 -15.03 -12.84 32.55
C GLN A 4 -15.49 -12.50 31.11
N PRO A 5 -16.77 -12.14 30.91
CA PRO A 5 -17.26 -11.81 29.58
C PRO A 5 -16.46 -10.65 28.97
N PRO A 6 -16.17 -10.67 27.66
CA PRO A 6 -15.38 -9.64 27.01
C PRO A 6 -16.10 -8.29 27.10
N THR A 7 -15.39 -7.28 27.62
CA THR A 7 -15.88 -5.91 27.76
C THR A 7 -15.22 -4.99 26.74
N LEU A 8 -15.81 -3.80 26.51
CA LEU A 8 -15.19 -2.74 25.70
C LEU A 8 -13.76 -2.43 26.17
N ALA A 9 -13.56 -2.30 27.48
CA ALA A 9 -12.24 -2.01 28.04
C ALA A 9 -11.22 -3.13 27.75
N SER A 10 -11.62 -4.40 27.89
CA SER A 10 -10.75 -5.54 27.58
C SER A 10 -10.36 -5.59 26.10
N LEU A 11 -11.29 -5.28 25.20
CA LEU A 11 -11.06 -5.27 23.76
C LEU A 11 -10.18 -4.09 23.33
N THR A 12 -10.43 -2.89 23.85
CA THR A 12 -9.56 -1.72 23.64
C THR A 12 -8.14 -2.01 24.09
N THR A 13 -7.96 -2.56 25.30
CA THR A 13 -6.64 -2.90 25.85
C THR A 13 -5.93 -3.96 24.98
N SER A 14 -6.66 -4.97 24.51
CA SER A 14 -6.08 -6.00 23.64
C SER A 14 -5.64 -5.46 22.27
N LEU A 15 -6.32 -4.43 21.75
CA LEU A 15 -5.91 -3.77 20.50
C LEU A 15 -4.72 -2.83 20.71
N THR A 16 -4.71 -2.03 21.76
CA THR A 16 -3.62 -1.07 22.01
C THR A 16 -2.31 -1.78 22.34
N THR A 17 -2.36 -2.91 23.04
CA THR A 17 -1.17 -3.78 23.27
C THR A 17 -0.60 -4.38 21.98
N GLN A 18 -1.38 -4.45 20.89
CA GLN A 18 -0.91 -4.83 19.55
C GLN A 18 -0.43 -3.64 18.71
N ASN A 19 -0.14 -2.50 19.34
CA ASN A 19 0.26 -1.25 18.66
C ASN A 19 -0.80 -0.71 17.69
N LEU A 20 -2.09 -0.89 17.97
CA LEU A 20 -3.17 -0.22 17.24
C LEU A 20 -3.62 1.03 18.00
N PRO A 21 -4.12 2.07 17.31
CA PRO A 21 -4.74 3.21 18.00
C PRO A 21 -5.99 2.75 18.74
N ALA A 22 -6.36 3.48 19.80
CA ALA A 22 -7.59 3.22 20.52
C ALA A 22 -8.81 3.47 19.60
N PRO A 23 -9.63 2.46 19.29
CA PRO A 23 -10.83 2.67 18.49
C PRO A 23 -11.91 3.41 19.27
N HIS A 24 -12.85 4.02 18.57
CA HIS A 24 -14.02 4.61 19.21
C HIS A 24 -14.91 3.54 19.84
N GLN A 25 -15.66 3.90 20.88
CA GLN A 25 -16.55 2.94 21.55
C GLN A 25 -17.68 2.46 20.64
N SER A 26 -18.24 3.33 19.80
CA SER A 26 -19.31 2.95 18.85
C SER A 26 -18.81 1.87 17.88
N PHE A 27 -17.60 2.00 17.35
CA PHE A 27 -16.98 0.98 16.49
C PHE A 27 -16.90 -0.37 17.19
N LEU A 28 -16.40 -0.42 18.43
CA LEU A 28 -16.29 -1.69 19.17
C LEU A 28 -17.64 -2.29 19.55
N ARG A 29 -18.67 -1.47 19.80
CA ARG A 29 -20.04 -1.96 20.08
C ARG A 29 -20.63 -2.73 18.89
N THR A 30 -20.27 -2.38 17.65
CA THR A 30 -20.71 -3.16 16.47
C THR A 30 -20.13 -4.59 16.44
N ILE A 31 -19.09 -4.85 17.22
CA ILE A 31 -18.41 -6.14 17.34
C ILE A 31 -18.91 -6.88 18.58
N LEU A 32 -19.12 -6.16 19.68
CA LEU A 32 -19.64 -6.67 20.94
C LEU A 32 -21.18 -6.78 20.96
N THR A 33 -21.74 -7.58 20.06
CA THR A 33 -23.17 -7.92 20.06
C THR A 33 -23.49 -8.97 21.13
N PRO A 34 -24.77 -9.16 21.55
CA PRO A 34 -25.13 -10.22 22.49
C PRO A 34 -24.65 -11.61 22.05
N ALA A 35 -24.71 -11.91 20.75
CA ALA A 35 -24.21 -13.16 20.16
C ALA A 35 -22.68 -13.32 20.23
N SER A 36 -21.94 -12.23 20.48
CA SER A 36 -20.47 -12.24 20.59
C SER A 36 -19.97 -12.54 22.00
N GLN A 37 -20.85 -12.48 23.02
CA GLN A 37 -20.47 -12.63 24.43
C GLN A 37 -19.92 -14.03 24.75
N THR A 38 -20.26 -15.03 23.94
CA THR A 38 -19.76 -16.40 24.05
C THR A 38 -18.42 -16.61 23.32
N LYS A 39 -17.96 -15.64 22.53
CA LYS A 39 -16.71 -15.74 21.76
C LYS A 39 -15.50 -15.39 22.63
N LEU A 40 -14.38 -16.06 22.34
CA LEU A 40 -13.10 -15.75 22.98
C LEU A 40 -12.63 -14.33 22.64
N LEU A 41 -12.02 -13.64 23.61
CA LEU A 41 -11.48 -12.29 23.43
C LEU A 41 -10.50 -12.20 22.25
N ALA A 42 -9.69 -13.24 22.02
CA ALA A 42 -8.76 -13.30 20.90
C ALA A 42 -9.47 -13.22 19.53
N VAL A 43 -10.61 -13.88 19.37
CA VAL A 43 -11.41 -13.86 18.13
C VAL A 43 -12.00 -12.48 17.90
N LEU A 44 -12.51 -11.85 18.96
CA LEU A 44 -13.06 -10.49 18.90
C LEU A 44 -11.97 -9.47 18.58
N THR A 45 -10.78 -9.63 19.17
CA THR A 45 -9.62 -8.78 18.91
C THR A 45 -9.14 -8.91 17.47
N ALA A 46 -9.03 -10.14 16.95
CA ALA A 46 -8.68 -10.37 15.54
C ALA A 46 -9.71 -9.75 14.59
N THR A 47 -11.00 -9.90 14.90
CA THR A 47 -12.11 -9.29 14.13
C THR A 47 -12.01 -7.76 14.15
N ALA A 48 -11.81 -7.16 15.32
CA ALA A 48 -11.71 -5.72 15.49
C ALA A 48 -10.48 -5.14 14.78
N LYS A 49 -9.33 -5.80 14.91
CA LYS A 49 -8.11 -5.45 14.17
C LYS A 49 -8.33 -5.50 12.66
N HIS A 50 -8.92 -6.59 12.16
CA HIS A 50 -9.18 -6.74 10.73
C HIS A 50 -10.09 -5.63 10.21
N ARG A 51 -11.21 -5.37 10.90
CA ARG A 51 -12.14 -4.29 10.54
C ARG A 51 -11.46 -2.93 10.57
N LEU A 52 -10.71 -2.61 11.62
CA LEU A 52 -9.99 -1.34 11.75
C LEU A 52 -8.99 -1.12 10.62
N LEU A 53 -8.22 -2.15 10.26
CA LEU A 53 -7.24 -2.07 9.18
C LEU A 53 -7.91 -1.96 7.79
N ALA A 54 -9.14 -2.45 7.64
CA ALA A 54 -9.94 -2.37 6.41
C ALA A 54 -10.81 -1.09 6.29
N SER A 55 -11.03 -0.36 7.38
CA SER A 55 -11.84 0.86 7.40
C SER A 55 -11.08 2.09 6.88
N ASP A 56 -11.83 3.07 6.35
CA ASP A 56 -11.33 4.44 6.17
C ASP A 56 -11.29 5.14 7.53
N ILE A 57 -10.09 5.55 7.98
CA ILE A 57 -9.92 6.12 9.32
C ILE A 57 -10.49 7.53 9.46
N THR A 58 -10.88 8.16 8.35
CA THR A 58 -11.58 9.45 8.35
C THR A 58 -13.08 9.30 8.61
N SER A 59 -13.61 8.06 8.54
CA SER A 59 -15.01 7.81 8.87
C SER A 59 -15.27 8.13 10.34
N ALA A 60 -16.44 8.73 10.59
CA ALA A 60 -16.88 9.03 11.94
C ALA A 60 -16.84 7.77 12.82
N ASP A 61 -16.53 7.97 14.10
CA ASP A 61 -16.57 6.91 15.11
C ASP A 61 -15.68 5.69 14.84
N ILE A 62 -14.60 5.79 14.05
CA ILE A 62 -13.60 4.71 13.91
C ILE A 62 -12.54 4.79 15.02
N LEU A 63 -11.91 5.95 15.19
CA LEU A 63 -10.86 6.19 16.18
C LEU A 63 -11.36 7.06 17.32
N ALA A 64 -10.75 6.91 18.51
CA ALA A 64 -11.02 7.81 19.63
C ALA A 64 -10.54 9.24 19.30
N LEU A 65 -11.29 10.25 19.76
CA LEU A 65 -10.97 11.67 19.55
C LEU A 65 -9.63 12.10 20.16
N SER A 66 -9.13 11.35 21.14
CA SER A 66 -7.81 11.54 21.75
C SER A 66 -6.65 11.08 20.87
N THR A 67 -6.91 10.47 19.71
CA THR A 67 -5.89 10.04 18.77
C THR A 67 -5.12 11.25 18.25
N ALA A 68 -3.78 11.16 18.21
CA ALA A 68 -2.95 12.23 17.67
C ALA A 68 -3.21 12.40 16.16
N SER A 69 -3.20 13.65 15.71
CA SER A 69 -3.40 14.04 14.30
C SER A 69 -2.18 14.82 13.80
N LEU A 70 -2.01 14.87 12.49
CA LEU A 70 -1.01 15.71 11.84
C LEU A 70 -1.36 17.18 12.06
N PRO A 71 -0.43 18.01 12.55
CA PRO A 71 -0.62 19.45 12.55
C PRO A 71 -0.80 19.98 11.12
N PRO A 72 -1.79 20.86 10.86
CA PRO A 72 -2.01 21.44 9.52
C PRO A 72 -0.78 22.17 8.94
N THR A 73 0.09 22.65 9.82
CA THR A 73 1.33 23.37 9.46
C THR A 73 2.41 22.48 8.87
N LEU A 74 2.31 21.14 9.01
CA LEU A 74 3.34 20.23 8.54
C LEU A 74 3.53 20.20 7.03
N ASN A 75 2.52 20.60 6.24
CA ASN A 75 2.61 20.68 4.78
C ASN A 75 3.25 21.96 4.25
N ASN A 76 3.68 22.87 5.14
CA ASN A 76 4.23 24.14 4.72
C ASN A 76 5.64 23.97 4.14
N VAL A 77 5.77 24.13 2.82
CA VAL A 77 7.03 24.01 2.07
C VAL A 77 8.07 25.06 2.49
N ARG A 78 7.64 26.18 3.10
CA ARG A 78 8.54 27.22 3.62
C ARG A 78 9.30 26.78 4.87
N ILE A 79 8.79 25.78 5.59
CA ILE A 79 9.47 25.21 6.74
C ILE A 79 10.54 24.24 6.22
N VAL A 80 11.81 24.61 6.41
CA VAL A 80 12.95 23.83 5.92
C VAL A 80 12.96 22.44 6.54
N ASN A 81 12.83 22.36 7.86
CA ASN A 81 12.84 21.11 8.60
C ASN A 81 12.01 21.24 9.88
N THR A 82 11.26 20.19 10.20
CA THR A 82 10.52 20.00 11.45
C THR A 82 10.38 18.50 11.71
N SER A 83 9.64 18.09 12.74
CA SER A 83 9.40 16.68 13.04
C SER A 83 7.98 16.43 13.51
N ILE A 84 7.52 15.19 13.31
CA ILE A 84 6.28 14.67 13.88
C ILE A 84 6.38 14.71 15.42
N GLN A 85 5.40 15.34 16.08
CA GLN A 85 5.46 15.58 17.53
C GLN A 85 4.99 14.39 18.39
N ASN A 86 4.06 13.60 17.86
CA ASN A 86 3.45 12.45 18.52
C ASN A 86 3.40 11.29 17.53
N ASP A 87 3.39 10.05 18.01
CA ASP A 87 3.10 8.90 17.13
C ASP A 87 1.73 9.15 16.47
N THR A 88 1.71 9.19 15.14
CA THR A 88 0.51 9.54 14.36
C THR A 88 0.09 8.39 13.47
N PHE A 89 -1.16 8.00 13.59
CA PHE A 89 -1.76 6.93 12.79
C PHE A 89 -2.31 7.50 11.50
N VAL A 90 -1.85 6.97 10.37
CA VAL A 90 -2.21 7.44 9.04
C VAL A 90 -2.58 6.28 8.12
N GLN A 91 -3.33 6.58 7.07
CA GLN A 91 -3.61 5.68 5.96
C GLN A 91 -2.97 6.19 4.67
N ILE A 92 -2.62 5.27 3.77
CA ILE A 92 -2.12 5.61 2.43
C ILE A 92 -3.29 5.89 1.50
N LEU A 93 -3.25 7.03 0.81
CA LEU A 93 -4.17 7.38 -0.26
C LEU A 93 -3.59 7.15 -1.65
N ASP A 94 -2.27 7.28 -1.79
CA ASP A 94 -1.59 7.16 -3.07
C ASP A 94 -0.13 6.72 -2.88
N ILE A 95 0.44 6.09 -3.90
CA ILE A 95 1.86 5.73 -3.96
C ILE A 95 2.38 5.89 -5.39
N LEU A 96 3.49 6.61 -5.54
CA LEU A 96 4.18 6.84 -6.79
C LEU A 96 5.55 6.16 -6.73
N ASP A 97 5.92 5.47 -7.80
CA ASP A 97 7.27 4.96 -8.00
C ASP A 97 8.08 6.01 -8.75
N LEU A 98 9.09 6.57 -8.08
CA LEU A 98 10.00 7.56 -8.64
C LEU A 98 11.30 6.94 -9.16
N GLY A 99 11.51 5.63 -8.93
CA GLY A 99 12.69 4.90 -9.39
C GLY A 99 12.60 4.42 -10.84
N ARG A 100 11.41 4.46 -11.45
CA ARG A 100 11.16 4.03 -12.83
C ARG A 100 10.52 5.14 -13.65
N SER A 101 10.82 5.17 -14.95
CA SER A 101 10.17 6.09 -15.87
C SER A 101 8.65 5.81 -15.92
N LYS A 102 7.84 6.85 -16.13
CA LYS A 102 6.38 6.68 -16.26
C LYS A 102 6.02 5.79 -17.45
N TRP A 103 6.79 5.87 -18.54
CA TRP A 103 6.60 5.03 -19.72
C TRP A 103 6.92 3.56 -19.38
N ASP A 104 8.05 3.26 -18.74
CA ASP A 104 8.37 1.88 -18.33
C ASP A 104 7.27 1.29 -17.41
N GLN A 105 6.64 2.13 -16.58
CA GLN A 105 5.51 1.73 -15.74
C GLN A 105 4.24 1.46 -16.57
N ILE A 106 3.94 2.28 -17.57
CA ILE A 106 2.82 2.08 -18.51
C ILE A 106 3.02 0.80 -19.33
N GLU A 107 4.21 0.58 -19.91
CA GLU A 107 4.51 -0.67 -20.68
C GLU A 107 4.30 -1.91 -19.82
N ALA A 108 4.74 -1.86 -18.56
CA ALA A 108 4.58 -2.97 -17.63
C ALA A 108 3.10 -3.27 -17.34
N LEU A 109 2.27 -2.23 -17.17
CA LEU A 109 0.83 -2.38 -16.95
C LEU A 109 0.10 -2.90 -18.20
N GLU A 110 0.47 -2.43 -19.39
CA GLU A 110 -0.09 -2.93 -20.65
C GLU A 110 0.27 -4.40 -20.88
N SER A 111 1.53 -4.77 -20.61
CA SER A 111 2.02 -6.14 -20.76
C SER A 111 1.27 -7.08 -19.82
N GLU A 112 1.05 -6.66 -18.57
CA GLU A 112 0.24 -7.41 -17.59
C GLU A 112 -1.21 -7.58 -18.07
N ARG A 113 -1.85 -6.51 -18.59
CA ARG A 113 -3.21 -6.59 -19.15
C ARG A 113 -3.31 -7.56 -20.32
N LYS A 114 -2.29 -7.62 -21.17
CA LYS A 114 -2.22 -8.53 -22.32
C LYS A 114 -1.86 -9.97 -21.95
N GLY A 115 -1.54 -10.24 -20.68
CA GLY A 115 -1.04 -11.55 -20.25
C GLY A 115 0.34 -11.89 -20.83
N GLU A 116 1.08 -10.86 -21.25
CA GLU A 116 2.41 -10.99 -21.83
C GLU A 116 3.42 -10.92 -20.68
N THR A 117 3.76 -12.08 -20.11
CA THR A 117 4.89 -12.17 -19.17
C THR A 117 6.17 -12.40 -19.95
N THR A 118 7.08 -11.42 -19.95
CA THR A 118 8.41 -11.58 -20.54
C THR A 118 9.31 -12.35 -19.57
N LYS A 119 9.70 -13.59 -19.92
CA LYS A 119 10.85 -14.28 -19.32
C LYS A 119 12.04 -14.07 -20.25
N GLY A 120 12.90 -13.09 -19.93
CA GLY A 120 14.06 -12.77 -20.75
C GLY A 120 13.72 -11.89 -21.96
N ARG A 121 14.23 -12.23 -23.15
CA ARG A 121 13.93 -11.52 -24.42
C ARG A 121 12.72 -12.08 -25.17
N GLU A 122 12.05 -13.08 -24.60
CA GLU A 122 10.96 -13.78 -25.26
C GLU A 122 9.62 -13.37 -24.64
N VAL A 123 8.70 -12.91 -25.49
CA VAL A 123 7.33 -12.58 -25.11
C VAL A 123 6.55 -13.89 -25.06
N ILE A 124 6.30 -14.40 -23.85
CA ILE A 124 5.45 -15.57 -23.66
C ILE A 124 4.00 -15.08 -23.53
N ARG A 125 3.18 -15.34 -24.54
CA ARG A 125 1.72 -15.21 -24.44
C ARG A 125 1.18 -16.43 -23.73
N VAL A 126 0.57 -16.23 -22.56
CA VAL A 126 -0.19 -17.28 -21.90
C VAL A 126 -1.53 -17.39 -22.63
N LEU A 127 -1.66 -18.37 -23.52
CA LEU A 127 -2.94 -18.73 -24.10
C LEU A 127 -3.80 -19.43 -23.02
N PRO A 128 -5.10 -19.10 -22.89
CA PRO A 128 -5.98 -19.84 -22.01
C PRO A 128 -6.07 -21.28 -22.52
N GLN A 129 -5.70 -22.22 -21.64
CA GLN A 129 -5.79 -23.65 -21.87
C GLN A 129 -7.28 -24.01 -21.99
N VAL A 130 -7.76 -24.09 -23.23
CA VAL A 130 -9.03 -24.76 -23.53
C VAL A 130 -8.83 -26.23 -23.19
N GLU A 131 -9.51 -26.68 -22.13
CA GLU A 131 -9.69 -28.08 -21.81
C GLU A 131 -10.38 -28.76 -22.99
N ASN A 132 -9.64 -29.58 -23.73
CA ASN A 132 -10.20 -30.68 -24.51
C ASN A 132 -9.25 -31.86 -24.43
N ALA A 133 -9.85 -33.01 -24.16
CA ALA A 133 -9.22 -34.24 -23.72
C ALA A 133 -8.46 -35.00 -24.83
N GLU A 134 -7.38 -35.66 -24.38
CA GLU A 134 -6.84 -36.98 -24.77
C GLU A 134 -6.21 -37.29 -26.15
N HIS A 135 -5.12 -38.08 -26.07
CA HIS A 135 -4.34 -38.82 -27.10
C HIS A 135 -3.43 -37.96 -28.03
N ASP A 136 -2.19 -38.31 -28.41
CA ASP A 136 -1.34 -39.51 -28.33
C ASP A 136 0.15 -39.09 -28.57
N ARG A 137 1.06 -40.03 -28.32
CA ARG A 137 2.54 -40.07 -28.30
C ARG A 137 3.30 -39.47 -29.52
N GLY A 138 4.55 -39.06 -29.28
CA GLY A 138 5.61 -39.03 -30.31
C GLY A 138 6.86 -38.18 -30.02
N SER A 139 8.01 -38.84 -29.87
CA SER A 139 9.38 -38.33 -29.64
C SER A 139 9.95 -37.35 -30.68
N THR A 140 10.95 -36.51 -30.31
CA THR A 140 12.40 -36.68 -30.65
C THR A 140 13.29 -35.47 -30.28
N ALA A 141 14.60 -35.74 -30.26
CA ALA A 141 15.74 -35.09 -29.60
C ALA A 141 16.32 -33.78 -30.21
N ALA A 142 17.19 -33.16 -29.38
CA ALA A 142 18.36 -32.29 -29.69
C ALA A 142 18.06 -30.87 -30.21
N THR A 143 18.59 -29.78 -29.63
CA THR A 143 20.03 -29.46 -29.61
C THR A 143 20.30 -28.35 -28.56
N GLN A 144 21.23 -28.59 -27.64
CA GLN A 144 21.81 -27.54 -26.79
C GLN A 144 22.75 -26.68 -27.62
N VAL A 145 22.49 -25.37 -27.69
CA VAL A 145 23.48 -24.39 -28.15
C VAL A 145 23.66 -23.36 -27.04
N GLN A 146 24.89 -23.33 -26.52
CA GLN A 146 25.35 -22.50 -25.42
C GLN A 146 25.85 -21.17 -26.00
N ALA A 147 25.24 -20.06 -25.59
CA ALA A 147 25.64 -18.69 -25.95
C ALA A 147 25.37 -17.72 -24.77
N PRO A 148 26.07 -16.58 -24.69
CA PRO A 148 26.75 -16.11 -23.49
C PRO A 148 25.85 -15.45 -22.44
N THR A 149 26.36 -15.45 -21.20
CA THR A 149 25.87 -14.73 -20.03
C THR A 149 25.40 -13.31 -20.35
N ARG A 150 24.08 -13.14 -20.45
CA ARG A 150 23.43 -11.83 -20.49
C ARG A 150 22.66 -11.65 -19.19
N THR A 151 22.93 -10.51 -18.57
CA THR A 151 22.37 -10.01 -17.30
C THR A 151 20.87 -10.29 -17.18
N PRO A 152 20.39 -10.79 -16.02
CA PRO A 152 18.97 -11.06 -15.82
C PRO A 152 18.17 -9.75 -15.81
N HIS A 153 17.26 -9.57 -16.77
CA HIS A 153 16.18 -8.59 -16.63
C HIS A 153 15.13 -9.14 -15.66
N PRO A 154 14.55 -8.30 -14.79
CA PRO A 154 13.83 -8.78 -13.63
C PRO A 154 12.48 -9.36 -14.03
N THR A 155 12.30 -10.66 -13.74
CA THR A 155 10.99 -11.26 -13.48
C THR A 155 10.23 -10.37 -12.50
N GLN A 156 9.03 -9.89 -12.87
CA GLN A 156 8.09 -9.05 -12.10
C GLN A 156 8.51 -8.81 -10.65
N SER A 157 9.49 -7.92 -10.47
CA SER A 157 9.98 -7.56 -9.16
C SER A 157 9.16 -6.38 -8.68
N ILE A 158 8.59 -6.49 -7.48
CA ILE A 158 8.06 -5.36 -6.71
C ILE A 158 9.03 -4.18 -6.90
N SER A 159 8.51 -3.02 -7.32
CA SER A 159 9.38 -1.85 -7.47
C SER A 159 10.06 -1.56 -6.13
N ARG A 160 11.36 -1.33 -6.17
CA ARG A 160 12.19 -1.09 -4.97
C ARG A 160 12.37 0.40 -4.66
N GLY A 161 11.66 1.27 -5.39
CA GLY A 161 11.61 2.70 -5.12
C GLY A 161 12.81 3.49 -5.65
N PRO A 162 12.99 4.74 -5.21
CA PRO A 162 12.28 5.37 -4.09
C PRO A 162 10.79 5.63 -4.39
N HIS A 163 9.95 5.50 -3.36
CA HIS A 163 8.53 5.79 -3.47
C HIS A 163 8.14 7.13 -2.83
N LYS A 164 7.10 7.75 -3.38
CA LYS A 164 6.43 8.90 -2.80
C LYS A 164 5.00 8.53 -2.44
N LEU A 165 4.59 8.74 -1.20
CA LEU A 165 3.27 8.33 -0.70
C LEU A 165 2.44 9.54 -0.30
N LEU A 166 1.14 9.51 -0.61
CA LEU A 166 0.19 10.45 -0.02
C LEU A 166 -0.42 9.78 1.22
N LEU A 167 -0.21 10.40 2.39
CA LEU A 167 -0.70 9.91 3.66
C LEU A 167 -1.86 10.79 4.13
N GLN A 168 -2.77 10.22 4.92
CA GLN A 168 -3.88 10.95 5.54
C GLN A 168 -4.10 10.49 6.98
N ASP A 169 -4.29 11.43 7.90
CA ASP A 169 -4.70 11.12 9.27
C ASP A 169 -6.23 10.97 9.42
N PHE A 170 -6.69 10.61 10.62
CA PHE A 170 -8.12 10.43 10.89
C PHE A 170 -8.95 11.72 10.85
N LYS A 171 -8.31 12.89 10.91
CA LYS A 171 -8.98 14.19 10.74
C LYS A 171 -9.04 14.63 9.28
N GLY A 172 -8.50 13.81 8.37
CA GLY A 172 -8.46 14.09 6.95
C GLY A 172 -7.29 14.96 6.51
N ASN A 173 -6.37 15.34 7.41
CA ASN A 173 -5.16 16.08 7.05
C ASN A 173 -4.28 15.16 6.20
N LYS A 174 -3.88 15.66 5.02
CA LYS A 174 -3.05 14.91 4.08
C LYS A 174 -1.61 15.39 4.15
N ILE A 175 -0.62 14.55 3.91
CA ILE A 175 0.79 14.94 3.79
C ILE A 175 1.50 14.02 2.81
N TRP A 176 2.42 14.58 2.02
CA TRP A 176 3.30 13.76 1.20
C TRP A 176 4.42 13.17 2.03
N ALA A 177 4.84 11.96 1.68
CA ALA A 177 5.98 11.29 2.27
C ALA A 177 6.91 10.79 1.17
N PHE A 178 8.22 10.78 1.44
CA PHE A 178 9.24 10.26 0.54
C PHE A 178 10.06 9.21 1.26
N GLU A 179 10.26 8.10 0.58
CA GLU A 179 11.10 7.00 1.02
C GLU A 179 12.58 7.37 0.89
N LEU A 180 13.14 7.95 1.96
CA LEU A 180 14.53 8.36 2.01
C LEU A 180 15.48 7.15 2.09
N LYS A 181 15.05 6.10 2.79
CA LYS A 181 15.70 4.78 2.82
C LYS A 181 14.64 3.70 2.56
N PRO A 182 14.98 2.60 1.88
CA PRO A 182 14.03 1.53 1.61
C PRO A 182 13.34 1.04 2.88
N VAL A 183 12.02 1.15 2.93
CA VAL A 183 11.18 0.68 4.04
C VAL A 183 10.56 -0.66 3.64
N PRO A 184 10.74 -1.73 4.44
CA PRO A 184 10.14 -3.01 4.13
C PRO A 184 8.63 -2.91 3.91
N LYS A 185 8.12 -3.60 2.88
CA LYS A 185 6.71 -3.61 2.45
C LYS A 185 6.21 -2.34 1.76
N ILE A 186 7.02 -1.28 1.66
CA ILE A 186 6.74 -0.18 0.74
C ILE A 186 7.22 -0.61 -0.65
N GLY A 187 6.31 -0.61 -1.61
CA GLY A 187 6.54 -1.10 -2.95
C GLY A 187 5.26 -1.13 -3.74
N ILE A 188 5.37 -0.90 -5.05
CA ILE A 188 4.27 -1.14 -5.97
C ILE A 188 4.43 -2.54 -6.57
N GLY A 189 3.45 -3.40 -6.31
CA GLY A 189 3.43 -4.79 -6.76
C GLY A 189 2.06 -5.43 -6.58
N GLY A 190 1.81 -6.51 -7.32
CA GLY A 190 0.63 -7.36 -7.22
C GLY A 190 -0.49 -6.99 -8.19
N GLY A 191 -0.53 -7.71 -9.31
CA GLY A 191 -1.78 -8.18 -9.91
C GLY A 191 -2.50 -9.14 -8.95
N THR A 192 -3.65 -9.66 -9.39
CA THR A 192 -4.69 -10.41 -8.64
C THR A 192 -4.25 -11.65 -7.80
N GLY A 193 -2.94 -11.91 -7.64
CA GLY A 193 -2.36 -13.09 -6.97
C GLY A 193 -1.36 -12.78 -5.84
N GLY A 194 -1.65 -11.84 -4.93
CA GLY A 194 -0.98 -11.79 -3.60
C GLY A 194 0.47 -11.30 -3.54
N GLY A 195 1.00 -10.67 -4.60
CA GLY A 195 2.39 -10.23 -4.66
C GLY A 195 2.70 -8.90 -3.95
N GLY A 196 3.08 -8.97 -2.67
CA GLY A 196 4.06 -8.14 -1.93
C GLY A 196 4.11 -6.60 -2.00
N GLY A 197 3.22 -5.92 -2.72
CA GLY A 197 3.11 -4.46 -2.75
C GLY A 197 2.23 -3.89 -1.64
N ILE A 198 2.39 -2.61 -1.35
CA ILE A 198 1.53 -1.90 -0.41
C ILE A 198 0.15 -1.64 -1.04
N SER A 199 -0.92 -1.78 -0.25
CA SER A 199 -2.28 -1.51 -0.70
C SER A 199 -2.72 -0.09 -0.37
N ILE A 200 -3.63 0.46 -1.18
CA ILE A 200 -4.30 1.72 -0.82
C ILE A 200 -5.20 1.49 0.40
N GLY A 201 -5.18 2.44 1.32
CA GLY A 201 -5.79 2.32 2.63
C GLY A 201 -4.92 1.56 3.65
N CYS A 202 -3.72 1.09 3.28
CA CYS A 202 -2.78 0.51 4.24
C CYS A 202 -2.48 1.49 5.38
N LYS A 203 -2.44 0.97 6.60
CA LYS A 203 -2.28 1.73 7.84
C LYS A 203 -0.82 1.75 8.29
N ILE A 204 -0.37 2.93 8.70
CA ILE A 204 1.01 3.20 9.09
C ILE A 204 1.01 4.02 10.38
N TRP A 205 1.92 3.70 11.29
CA TRP A 205 2.34 4.64 12.32
C TRP A 205 3.53 5.45 11.84
N LEU A 206 3.40 6.78 11.85
CA LEU A 206 4.55 7.68 11.82
C LEU A 206 5.04 7.85 13.25
N LYS A 207 6.33 7.58 13.48
CA LYS A 207 6.91 7.68 14.82
C LYS A 207 7.17 9.13 15.20
N LYS A 208 6.99 9.46 16.47
CA LYS A 208 7.46 10.71 17.06
C LYS A 208 8.92 10.94 16.70
N GLY A 209 9.25 12.16 16.31
CA GLY A 209 10.58 12.55 15.84
C GLY A 209 10.85 12.22 14.36
N CYS A 210 9.92 11.58 13.64
CA CYS A 210 10.04 11.41 12.19
C CYS A 210 10.19 12.79 11.52
N LYS A 211 11.22 12.93 10.68
CA LYS A 211 11.59 14.21 10.08
C LYS A 211 10.59 14.62 9.01
N VAL A 212 10.31 15.91 8.93
CA VAL A 212 9.49 16.52 7.88
C VAL A 212 10.31 17.64 7.27
N ALA A 213 10.65 17.53 6.00
CA ALA A 213 11.40 18.54 5.27
C ALA A 213 10.55 19.12 4.15
N ARG A 214 10.45 20.44 4.08
CA ARG A 214 9.72 21.16 3.03
C ARG A 214 8.31 20.60 2.77
N GLY A 215 7.57 20.34 3.84
CA GLY A 215 6.20 19.84 3.72
C GLY A 215 6.05 18.33 3.50
N MET A 216 7.14 17.56 3.60
CA MET A 216 7.15 16.14 3.26
C MET A 216 7.78 15.28 4.36
N VAL A 217 7.12 14.19 4.73
CA VAL A 217 7.63 13.23 5.71
C VAL A 217 8.78 12.43 5.10
N MET A 218 9.92 12.37 5.78
CA MET A 218 11.09 11.60 5.36
C MET A 218 11.02 10.21 5.99
N LEU A 219 10.67 9.20 5.20
CA LEU A 219 10.51 7.83 5.67
C LEU A 219 11.83 7.06 5.63
N GLU A 220 12.14 6.43 6.77
CA GLU A 220 13.20 5.44 6.92
C GLU A 220 12.64 4.27 7.76
N PRO A 221 13.25 3.07 7.74
CA PRO A 221 12.74 1.91 8.49
C PRO A 221 12.47 2.16 9.99
N GLY A 222 13.23 3.06 10.63
CA GLY A 222 13.04 3.41 12.04
C GLY A 222 11.99 4.50 12.30
N SER A 223 11.53 5.21 11.27
CA SER A 223 10.63 6.36 11.42
C SER A 223 9.15 6.02 11.24
N CYS A 224 8.85 4.79 10.82
CA CYS A 224 7.48 4.33 10.63
C CYS A 224 7.30 2.84 10.94
N MET A 225 6.05 2.41 11.13
CA MET A 225 5.68 1.02 11.29
C MET A 225 4.47 0.72 10.39
N ILE A 226 4.65 -0.19 9.44
CA ILE A 226 3.60 -0.62 8.52
C ILE A 226 2.74 -1.69 9.19
N LEU A 227 1.47 -1.36 9.44
CA LEU A 227 0.50 -2.30 10.04
C LEU A 227 -0.23 -3.14 8.99
N GLY A 228 -0.28 -2.67 7.75
CA GLY A 228 -1.01 -3.32 6.65
C GLY A 228 -2.46 -2.90 6.57
N GLY A 229 -3.31 -3.76 6.02
CA GLY A 229 -4.69 -3.41 5.70
C GLY A 229 -4.83 -2.84 4.30
N LYS A 230 -6.08 -2.74 3.86
CA LYS A 230 -6.49 -2.34 2.52
C LYS A 230 -7.94 -1.86 2.58
N ILE A 231 -8.25 -0.79 1.86
CA ILE A 231 -9.64 -0.37 1.64
C ILE A 231 -10.02 -0.85 0.24
N GLU A 232 -10.78 -1.94 0.15
CA GLU A 232 -11.01 -2.70 -1.10
C GLU A 232 -11.44 -1.84 -2.29
N GLY A 233 -12.43 -0.97 -2.11
CA GLY A 233 -12.90 -0.08 -3.17
C GLY A 233 -11.85 0.93 -3.62
N LEU A 234 -11.07 1.49 -2.69
CA LEU A 234 -10.04 2.49 -2.99
C LEU A 234 -8.82 1.86 -3.67
N ASP A 235 -8.37 0.70 -3.20
CA ASP A 235 -7.26 -0.02 -3.81
C ASP A 235 -7.61 -0.55 -5.20
N LYS A 236 -8.83 -1.08 -5.38
CA LYS A 236 -9.31 -1.53 -6.70
C LYS A 236 -9.34 -0.37 -7.69
N SER A 237 -10.05 0.71 -7.36
CA SER A 237 -10.15 1.91 -8.23
C SER A 237 -8.79 2.55 -8.51
N TRP A 238 -7.89 2.57 -7.52
CA TRP A 238 -6.53 3.03 -7.72
C TRP A 238 -5.78 2.15 -8.72
N ARG A 239 -5.80 0.82 -8.56
CA ARG A 239 -5.10 -0.11 -9.47
C ARG A 239 -5.63 0.00 -10.90
N GLU A 240 -6.95 -0.01 -11.07
CA GLU A 240 -7.61 0.07 -12.37
C GLU A 240 -7.31 1.40 -13.09
N GLY A 241 -7.32 2.52 -12.35
CA GLY A 241 -7.06 3.84 -12.93
C GLY A 241 -5.58 4.22 -13.04
N ARG A 242 -4.64 3.38 -12.59
CA ARG A 242 -3.22 3.73 -12.48
C ARG A 242 -2.59 4.06 -13.84
N GLU A 243 -2.83 3.23 -14.84
CA GLU A 243 -2.26 3.43 -16.18
C GLU A 243 -2.73 4.75 -16.80
N GLN A 244 -4.04 5.02 -16.72
CA GLN A 244 -4.63 6.24 -17.25
C GLN A 244 -4.01 7.49 -16.60
N ARG A 245 -3.88 7.50 -15.26
CA ARG A 245 -3.22 8.60 -14.54
C ARG A 245 -1.76 8.80 -14.98
N LEU A 246 -1.01 7.72 -15.17
CA LEU A 246 0.38 7.82 -15.66
C LEU A 246 0.45 8.44 -17.06
N ARG A 247 -0.48 8.09 -17.97
CA ARG A 247 -0.53 8.67 -19.32
C ARG A 247 -0.84 10.17 -19.28
N GLU A 248 -1.84 10.56 -18.49
CA GLU A 248 -2.23 11.95 -18.31
C GLU A 248 -1.09 12.80 -17.72
N GLU A 249 -0.30 12.24 -16.80
CA GLU A 249 0.90 12.91 -16.27
C GLU A 249 1.98 13.10 -17.34
N VAL A 250 2.25 12.07 -18.15
CA VAL A 250 3.23 12.17 -19.26
C VAL A 250 2.81 13.22 -20.28
N GLU A 251 1.52 13.26 -20.64
CA GLU A 251 0.99 14.25 -21.57
C GLU A 251 1.11 15.68 -21.02
N ARG A 252 0.79 15.87 -19.74
CA ARG A 252 0.94 17.15 -19.05
C ARG A 252 2.39 17.63 -19.03
N GLU A 253 3.34 16.77 -18.68
CA GLU A 253 4.76 17.11 -18.67
C GLU A 253 5.28 17.49 -20.05
N ARG A 254 4.79 16.84 -21.12
CA ARG A 254 5.12 17.23 -22.50
C ARG A 254 4.57 18.61 -22.86
N ALA A 255 3.33 18.91 -22.47
CA ALA A 255 2.72 20.20 -22.71
C ALA A 255 3.46 21.34 -21.96
N ASP A 256 3.88 21.10 -20.72
CA ASP A 256 4.63 22.07 -19.92
C ASP A 256 6.05 22.29 -20.46
N GLY A 257 6.73 21.22 -20.90
CA GLY A 257 8.05 21.31 -21.52
C GLY A 257 8.04 22.06 -22.86
N ALA A 258 6.98 21.93 -23.66
CA ALA A 258 6.83 22.68 -24.90
C ALA A 258 6.59 24.19 -24.68
N ARG A 259 6.01 24.58 -23.54
CA ARG A 259 5.81 25.98 -23.16
C ARG A 259 7.06 26.64 -22.61
N GLY A 260 7.87 25.90 -21.85
CA GLY A 260 9.13 26.41 -21.27
C GLY A 260 10.30 26.54 -22.25
N GLY A 261 10.19 26.00 -23.47
CA GLY A 261 11.20 26.14 -24.53
C GLY A 261 10.94 27.29 -25.52
N ALA A 262 9.91 28.11 -25.27
CA ALA A 262 9.51 29.23 -26.12
C ALA A 262 9.77 30.61 -25.48
N GLU A 263 10.46 30.65 -24.33
CA GLU A 263 11.02 31.86 -23.68
C GLU A 263 12.56 31.82 -23.71
#